data_AF-A0A3N5LBH2-F1
#
_entry.id   AF-A0A3N5LBH2-F1
#
_cell.length_a   1.000
_cell.length_b   1.000
_cell.length_c   1.000
_cell.angle_alpha   90.00
_cell.angle_beta   90.00
_cell.angle_gamma   90.00
#
_symmetry.space_group_name_H-M   'P 1'
#
loop_
_entity.id
_entity.type
_entity.pdbx_description
1 polymer ?
#
loop_
_entity_poly.entity_id
_entity_poly.type
_entity_poly.pdbx_seq_one_letter_code
_entity_poly.pdbx_strand_id
1 'polypeptide(L)'
;MKRAGLRASAWRMSHLSGEDGVLEAVTNPPPTLQFKEDRASGSTGVNRWTASYTHVGSDLSFGQAATTLMAGPEELMEQEQSFLDILARIDGYAIAGSLLEVREGDEILALFAVVPMTVEGDWVLRMLNNGRGGVTNLIEGTTITARFEEGAIAGSGGCNRYRASYEIEGDRIHISPGMGTRKACTEPPGVMDQEGQFLSLFERAARCEVTDGTTLDIRDEEGATLLQFVRRES
;
A
#
# COMPACT_ATOMS: atom_id res chain seq x y z
N MET A 1 -20.45 -0.90 -10.33
CA MET A 1 -19.23 -1.29 -9.59
C MET A 1 -18.41 -2.22 -10.47
N LYS A 2 -17.12 -1.92 -10.72
CA LYS A 2 -16.22 -2.85 -11.42
C LYS A 2 -16.02 -4.08 -10.51
N ARG A 3 -16.13 -5.30 -11.06
CA ARG A 3 -15.87 -6.54 -10.30
C ARG A 3 -14.38 -6.61 -9.97
N ALA A 4 -14.02 -6.96 -8.72
CA ALA A 4 -12.64 -7.25 -8.38
C ALA A 4 -12.16 -8.48 -9.18
N GLY A 5 -10.96 -8.40 -9.73
CA GLY A 5 -10.32 -9.51 -10.43
C GLY A 5 -9.08 -9.93 -9.66
N LEU A 6 -8.84 -11.24 -9.51
CA LEU A 6 -7.77 -11.80 -8.68
C LEU A 6 -6.43 -11.08 -8.88
N ARG A 7 -6.02 -10.87 -10.13
CA ARG A 7 -4.76 -10.20 -10.53
C ARG A 7 -4.81 -8.68 -10.62
N ALA A 8 -5.99 -8.08 -10.60
CA ALA A 8 -6.18 -6.64 -10.75
C ALA A 8 -6.35 -5.94 -9.38
N SER A 9 -6.03 -6.63 -8.30
CA SER A 9 -6.34 -6.21 -6.95
C SER A 9 -5.23 -6.65 -6.00
N ALA A 10 -4.96 -5.80 -5.00
CA ALA A 10 -4.32 -6.26 -3.79
C ALA A 10 -5.40 -6.73 -2.83
N TRP A 11 -5.03 -7.65 -1.95
CA TRP A 11 -5.91 -8.34 -1.03
C TRP A 11 -5.30 -8.22 0.36
N ARG A 12 -6.12 -7.89 1.35
CA ARG A 12 -5.72 -7.84 2.76
C ARG A 12 -6.54 -8.86 3.50
N MET A 13 -5.87 -9.76 4.20
CA MET A 13 -6.54 -10.78 4.99
C MET A 13 -7.37 -10.09 6.07
N SER A 14 -8.59 -10.58 6.22
CA SER A 14 -9.54 -10.14 7.24
C SER A 14 -9.79 -11.24 8.26
N HIS A 15 -9.89 -12.48 7.79
CA HIS A 15 -10.09 -13.64 8.63
C HIS A 15 -9.26 -14.81 8.16
N LEU A 16 -8.90 -15.67 9.11
CA LEU A 16 -8.14 -16.90 8.93
C LEU A 16 -8.85 -18.03 9.68
N SER A 17 -8.88 -19.23 9.12
CA SER A 17 -9.43 -20.40 9.81
C SER A 17 -8.50 -20.83 10.94
N GLY A 18 -9.05 -20.90 12.16
CA GLY A 18 -8.42 -21.54 13.31
C GLY A 18 -8.38 -23.07 13.19
N GLU A 19 -7.76 -23.73 14.16
CA GLU A 19 -7.62 -25.20 14.20
C GLU A 19 -8.98 -25.94 14.28
N ASP A 20 -10.02 -25.27 14.76
CA ASP A 20 -11.38 -25.78 14.87
C ASP A 20 -12.24 -25.55 13.61
N GLY A 21 -11.65 -24.95 12.57
CA GLY A 21 -12.34 -24.61 11.32
C GLY A 21 -13.16 -23.32 11.39
N VAL A 22 -13.07 -22.56 12.49
CA VAL A 22 -13.77 -21.28 12.65
C VAL A 22 -12.92 -20.14 12.09
N LEU A 23 -13.54 -19.26 11.31
CA LEU A 23 -12.88 -18.06 10.78
C LEU A 23 -12.75 -16.99 11.88
N GLU A 24 -11.53 -16.65 12.24
CA GLU A 24 -11.20 -15.64 13.25
C GLU A 24 -10.57 -14.41 12.59
N ALA A 25 -10.84 -13.23 13.15
CA ALA A 25 -10.25 -11.99 12.64
C ALA A 25 -8.74 -11.97 12.91
N VAL A 26 -7.97 -11.53 11.91
CA VAL A 26 -6.51 -11.45 12.03
C VAL A 26 -6.04 -10.23 12.84
N THR A 27 -4.85 -10.35 13.43
CA THR A 27 -4.17 -9.30 14.18
C THR A 27 -3.55 -8.26 13.24
N ASN A 28 -3.51 -6.99 13.67
CA ASN A 28 -2.87 -5.90 12.93
C ASN A 28 -1.35 -5.87 13.18
N PRO A 29 -0.48 -5.73 12.16
CA PRO A 29 -0.78 -5.64 10.72
C PRO A 29 -1.23 -6.98 10.11
N PRO A 30 -2.31 -7.01 9.31
CA PRO A 30 -2.80 -8.22 8.66
C PRO A 30 -1.91 -8.64 7.48
N PRO A 31 -1.87 -9.93 7.12
CA PRO A 31 -1.23 -10.38 5.90
C PRO A 31 -1.83 -9.75 4.63
N THR A 32 -0.98 -9.47 3.65
CA THR A 32 -1.37 -8.96 2.32
C THR A 32 -1.00 -9.94 1.23
N LEU A 33 -1.73 -9.86 0.12
CA LEU A 33 -1.57 -10.70 -1.05
C LEU A 33 -1.80 -9.86 -2.31
N GLN A 34 -0.81 -9.82 -3.20
CA GLN A 34 -0.97 -9.32 -4.56
C GLN A 34 -0.46 -10.36 -5.54
N PHE A 35 -0.97 -10.30 -6.76
CA PHE A 35 -0.51 -11.13 -7.87
C PHE A 35 0.10 -10.24 -8.96
N LYS A 36 1.28 -10.60 -9.44
CA LYS A 36 1.94 -9.95 -10.56
C LYS A 36 2.58 -11.02 -11.44
N GLU A 37 2.18 -11.04 -12.70
CA GLU A 37 2.64 -12.05 -13.67
C GLU A 37 2.39 -13.48 -13.15
N ASP A 38 3.44 -14.24 -12.91
CA ASP A 38 3.45 -15.62 -12.40
C ASP A 38 3.79 -15.73 -10.91
N ARG A 39 3.91 -14.58 -10.23
CA ARG A 39 4.28 -14.50 -8.81
C ARG A 39 3.20 -13.85 -7.96
N ALA A 40 3.04 -14.35 -6.74
CA ALA A 40 2.29 -13.73 -5.67
C ALA A 40 3.26 -13.22 -4.59
N SER A 41 2.89 -12.13 -3.93
CA SER A 41 3.72 -11.53 -2.88
C SER A 41 2.91 -10.65 -1.93
N GLY A 42 3.49 -10.33 -0.78
CA GLY A 42 2.94 -9.36 0.15
C GLY A 42 3.74 -9.29 1.46
N SER A 43 3.06 -8.85 2.52
CA SER A 43 3.52 -8.87 3.90
C SER A 43 2.76 -9.93 4.68
N THR A 44 3.39 -10.55 5.67
CA THR A 44 2.73 -11.40 6.69
C THR A 44 2.39 -10.60 7.96
N GLY A 45 2.71 -9.31 7.96
CA GLY A 45 2.62 -8.40 9.11
C GLY A 45 4.00 -8.07 9.68
N VAL A 46 4.90 -9.05 9.73
CA VAL A 46 6.31 -8.86 10.15
C VAL A 46 7.24 -9.02 8.97
N ASN A 47 7.14 -10.14 8.25
CA ASN A 47 8.00 -10.45 7.11
C ASN A 47 7.38 -10.11 5.77
N ARG A 48 8.23 -9.98 4.75
CA ARG A 48 7.78 -10.01 3.35
C ARG A 48 7.78 -11.44 2.85
N TRP A 49 6.81 -11.79 2.01
CA TRP A 49 6.69 -13.12 1.42
C TRP A 49 6.53 -13.06 -0.10
N THR A 50 6.96 -14.13 -0.77
CA THR A 50 6.75 -14.34 -2.21
C THR A 50 6.53 -15.82 -2.50
N ALA A 51 5.71 -16.15 -3.50
CA ALA A 51 5.56 -17.50 -4.02
C ALA A 51 5.23 -17.45 -5.52
N SER A 52 5.60 -18.49 -6.29
CA SER A 52 4.95 -18.72 -7.59
C SER A 52 3.48 -19.08 -7.37
N TYR A 53 2.62 -18.84 -8.35
CA TYR A 53 1.24 -19.33 -8.28
C TYR A 53 0.75 -19.80 -9.65
N THR A 54 -0.20 -20.72 -9.63
CA THR A 54 -0.95 -21.12 -10.83
C THR A 54 -2.42 -20.84 -10.62
N HIS A 55 -3.10 -20.49 -11.70
CA HIS A 55 -4.52 -20.17 -11.66
C HIS A 55 -5.19 -20.54 -12.98
N VAL A 56 -6.20 -21.40 -12.92
CA VAL A 56 -7.02 -21.82 -14.06
C VAL A 56 -8.48 -21.93 -13.62
N GLY A 57 -9.36 -21.10 -14.15
CA GLY A 57 -10.77 -21.12 -13.76
C GLY A 57 -10.97 -20.65 -12.31
N SER A 58 -11.37 -21.57 -11.43
CA SER A 58 -11.47 -21.35 -9.98
C SER A 58 -10.32 -21.99 -9.20
N ASP A 59 -9.45 -22.73 -9.88
CA ASP A 59 -8.33 -23.40 -9.25
C ASP A 59 -7.23 -22.36 -9.01
N LEU A 60 -6.69 -22.34 -7.80
CA LEU A 60 -5.60 -21.46 -7.39
C LEU A 60 -4.67 -22.28 -6.52
N SER A 61 -3.38 -22.29 -6.83
CA SER A 61 -2.38 -22.94 -5.98
C SER A 61 -1.10 -22.14 -5.96
N PHE A 62 -0.36 -22.28 -4.86
CA PHE A 62 0.92 -21.59 -4.66
C PHE A 62 2.06 -22.61 -4.63
N GLY A 63 3.21 -22.20 -5.15
CA GLY A 63 4.47 -22.90 -4.88
C GLY A 63 4.94 -22.62 -3.45
N GLN A 64 6.10 -23.18 -3.09
CA GLN A 64 6.70 -22.92 -1.79
C GLN A 64 6.94 -21.41 -1.60
N ALA A 65 6.40 -20.87 -0.52
CA ALA A 65 6.63 -19.47 -0.16
C ALA A 65 8.03 -19.28 0.43
N ALA A 66 8.66 -18.17 0.05
CA ALA A 66 9.87 -17.66 0.65
C ALA A 66 9.54 -16.41 1.47
N THR A 67 10.09 -16.31 2.68
CA THR A 67 9.90 -15.15 3.57
C THR A 67 11.24 -14.53 3.98
N THR A 68 11.19 -13.26 4.41
CA THR A 68 12.28 -12.69 5.22
C THR A 68 12.27 -13.30 6.62
N LEU A 69 13.37 -13.17 7.36
CA LEU A 69 13.53 -13.77 8.70
C LEU A 69 13.72 -12.69 9.78
N MET A 70 12.83 -11.69 9.80
CA MET A 70 12.77 -10.70 10.87
C MET A 70 12.01 -11.29 12.07
N ALA A 71 12.49 -10.98 13.28
CA ALA A 71 11.77 -11.27 14.50
C ALA A 71 10.71 -10.19 14.76
N GLY A 72 9.59 -10.58 15.37
CA GLY A 72 8.50 -9.70 15.75
C GLY A 72 7.77 -10.18 17.00
N PRO A 73 6.68 -9.50 17.39
CA PRO A 73 5.77 -9.96 18.45
C PRO A 73 5.28 -11.38 18.21
N GLU A 74 5.16 -12.18 19.28
CA GLU A 74 4.77 -13.60 19.23
C GLU A 74 3.47 -13.82 18.47
N GLU A 75 2.43 -13.05 18.79
CA GLU A 75 1.12 -13.10 18.11
C GLU A 75 1.21 -12.89 16.59
N LEU A 76 2.13 -12.04 16.12
CA LEU A 76 2.31 -11.79 14.68
C LEU A 76 3.15 -12.88 14.01
N MET A 77 4.06 -13.51 14.75
CA MET A 77 4.81 -14.67 14.25
C MET A 77 3.93 -15.91 14.15
N GLU A 78 3.00 -16.11 15.10
CA GLU A 78 1.98 -17.17 15.02
C GLU A 78 1.05 -16.94 13.84
N GLN A 79 0.55 -15.70 13.67
CA GLN A 79 -0.24 -15.33 12.49
C GLN A 79 0.51 -15.59 11.17
N GLU A 80 1.80 -15.25 11.11
CA GLU A 80 2.63 -15.53 9.93
C GLU A 80 2.70 -17.03 9.63
N GLN A 81 2.92 -17.86 10.65
CA GLN A 81 2.98 -19.31 10.47
C GLN A 81 1.64 -19.85 9.96
N SER A 82 0.54 -19.49 10.60
CA SER A 82 -0.81 -19.90 10.18
C SER A 82 -1.14 -19.43 8.76
N PHE A 83 -0.71 -18.22 8.38
CA PHE A 83 -0.84 -17.71 7.01
C PHE A 83 -0.06 -18.58 6.00
N LEU A 84 1.18 -18.95 6.29
CA LEU A 84 2.01 -19.76 5.38
C LEU A 84 1.47 -21.19 5.26
N ASP A 85 0.96 -21.74 6.35
CA ASP A 85 0.38 -23.08 6.37
C ASP A 85 -0.89 -23.15 5.52
N ILE A 86 -1.78 -22.15 5.61
CA ILE A 86 -2.95 -22.13 4.72
C ILE A 86 -2.55 -21.90 3.28
N LEU A 87 -1.53 -21.08 3.00
CA LEU A 87 -1.11 -20.77 1.62
C LEU A 87 -0.70 -22.03 0.86
N ALA A 88 -0.11 -23.00 1.56
CA ALA A 88 0.28 -24.30 1.02
C ALA A 88 -0.90 -25.26 0.76
N ARG A 89 -2.05 -25.02 1.41
CA ARG A 89 -3.28 -25.84 1.29
C ARG A 89 -4.26 -25.32 0.25
N ILE A 90 -4.15 -24.06 -0.16
CA ILE A 90 -5.07 -23.46 -1.12
C ILE A 90 -5.05 -24.23 -2.44
N ASP A 91 -6.21 -24.74 -2.85
CA ASP A 91 -6.46 -25.35 -4.15
C ASP A 91 -7.51 -24.61 -4.99
N GLY A 92 -8.27 -23.69 -4.37
CA GLY A 92 -9.35 -22.98 -5.00
C GLY A 92 -9.61 -21.60 -4.43
N TYR A 93 -10.36 -20.80 -5.19
CA TYR A 93 -10.80 -19.48 -4.74
C TYR A 93 -12.17 -19.09 -5.31
N ALA A 94 -12.83 -18.16 -4.63
CA ALA A 94 -14.03 -17.49 -5.12
C ALA A 94 -13.94 -15.99 -4.86
N ILE A 95 -14.46 -15.17 -5.77
CA ILE A 95 -14.58 -13.71 -5.57
C ILE A 95 -16.06 -13.33 -5.52
N ALA A 96 -16.49 -12.77 -4.39
CA ALA A 96 -17.82 -12.25 -4.16
C ALA A 96 -17.75 -10.74 -3.89
N GLY A 97 -17.94 -9.93 -4.95
CA GLY A 97 -17.88 -8.48 -4.85
C GLY A 97 -16.46 -7.97 -4.53
N SER A 98 -16.23 -7.62 -3.26
CA SER A 98 -14.96 -7.14 -2.71
C SER A 98 -14.26 -8.15 -1.80
N LEU A 99 -14.79 -9.38 -1.72
CA LEU A 99 -14.26 -10.46 -0.89
C LEU A 99 -13.62 -11.52 -1.79
N LEU A 100 -12.38 -11.89 -1.47
CA LEU A 100 -11.71 -13.09 -1.97
C LEU A 100 -11.75 -14.15 -0.89
N GLU A 101 -12.35 -15.28 -1.21
CA GLU A 101 -12.36 -16.48 -0.39
C GLU A 101 -11.32 -17.44 -0.96
N VAL A 102 -10.39 -17.91 -0.14
CA VAL A 102 -9.45 -18.97 -0.52
C VAL A 102 -9.81 -20.25 0.20
N ARG A 103 -9.66 -21.38 -0.49
CA ARG A 103 -10.29 -22.64 -0.11
C ARG A 103 -9.37 -23.84 -0.30
N GLU A 104 -9.69 -24.91 0.44
CA GLU A 104 -9.23 -26.28 0.19
C GLU A 104 -10.48 -27.15 -0.01
N GLY A 105 -10.76 -27.53 -1.26
CA GLY A 105 -12.05 -28.11 -1.63
C GLY A 105 -13.23 -27.19 -1.29
N ASP A 106 -14.10 -27.64 -0.39
CA ASP A 106 -15.28 -26.88 0.07
C ASP A 106 -15.00 -26.05 1.35
N GLU A 107 -13.85 -26.24 2.01
CA GLU A 107 -13.47 -25.52 3.23
C GLU A 107 -12.95 -24.11 2.89
N ILE A 108 -13.42 -23.10 3.61
CA ILE A 108 -12.88 -21.73 3.49
C ILE A 108 -11.73 -21.58 4.48
N LEU A 109 -10.51 -21.43 3.96
CA LEU A 109 -9.31 -21.27 4.77
C LEU A 109 -9.10 -19.84 5.24
N ALA A 110 -9.43 -18.86 4.39
CA ALA A 110 -9.29 -17.45 4.73
C ALA A 110 -10.16 -16.55 3.86
N LEU A 111 -10.42 -15.36 4.40
CA LEU A 111 -11.14 -14.28 3.76
C LEU A 111 -10.24 -13.06 3.60
N PHE A 112 -10.13 -12.57 2.38
CA PHE A 112 -9.42 -11.34 2.07
C PHE A 112 -10.38 -10.26 1.56
N ALA A 113 -10.23 -9.05 2.06
CA ALA A 113 -10.88 -7.89 1.50
C ALA A 113 -10.01 -7.30 0.39
N VAL A 114 -10.64 -6.87 -0.71
CA VAL A 114 -9.97 -6.10 -1.75
C VAL A 114 -9.41 -4.82 -1.15
N VAL A 115 -8.14 -4.54 -1.43
CA VAL A 115 -7.52 -3.26 -1.10
C VAL A 115 -7.52 -2.41 -2.36
N PRO A 116 -8.14 -1.23 -2.33
CA PRO A 116 -8.07 -0.30 -3.44
C PRO A 116 -6.61 0.09 -3.73
N MET A 117 -6.08 -0.42 -4.84
CA MET A 117 -4.78 -0.02 -5.42
C MET A 117 -4.92 1.31 -6.15
N THR A 118 -5.46 2.30 -5.43
CA THR A 118 -5.75 3.63 -5.91
C THR A 118 -5.07 4.66 -5.04
N VAL A 119 -4.68 5.77 -5.64
CA VAL A 119 -4.12 6.92 -4.93
C VAL A 119 -5.17 7.61 -4.06
N GLU A 120 -6.47 7.45 -4.35
CA GLU A 120 -7.56 8.08 -3.58
C GLU A 120 -7.44 7.79 -2.08
N GLY A 121 -7.71 8.79 -1.23
CA GLY A 121 -7.67 8.68 0.22
C GLY A 121 -6.60 9.54 0.88
N ASP A 122 -6.44 9.33 2.20
CA ASP A 122 -5.57 10.14 3.05
C ASP A 122 -4.19 9.50 3.24
N TRP A 123 -3.14 10.32 3.09
CA TRP A 123 -1.75 9.90 3.11
C TRP A 123 -0.89 10.82 3.98
N VAL A 124 0.15 10.25 4.58
CA VAL A 124 1.19 10.95 5.35
C VAL A 124 2.52 10.73 4.66
N LEU A 125 3.23 11.82 4.35
CA LEU A 125 4.54 11.76 3.71
C LEU A 125 5.57 11.20 4.71
N ARG A 126 6.38 10.25 4.27
CA ARG A 126 7.49 9.67 5.06
C ARG A 126 8.84 10.09 4.56
N MET A 127 9.01 10.11 3.24
CA MET A 127 10.26 10.52 2.62
C MET A 127 10.02 11.41 1.41
N LEU A 128 10.92 12.35 1.19
CA LEU A 128 10.90 13.22 0.01
C LEU A 128 12.30 13.37 -0.59
N ASN A 129 12.38 13.61 -1.89
CA ASN A 129 13.63 13.75 -2.60
C ASN A 129 14.30 15.08 -2.28
N ASN A 130 15.54 15.02 -1.78
CA ASN A 130 16.28 16.18 -1.31
C ASN A 130 16.89 17.04 -2.44
N GLY A 131 16.60 16.73 -3.70
CA GLY A 131 17.14 17.43 -4.88
C GLY A 131 18.59 17.07 -5.22
N ARG A 132 19.20 16.11 -4.51
CA ARG A 132 20.58 15.64 -4.70
C ARG A 132 20.66 14.16 -5.07
N GLY A 133 19.58 13.62 -5.62
CA GLY A 133 19.53 12.22 -6.08
C GLY A 133 19.19 11.18 -5.00
N GLY A 134 18.72 11.61 -3.83
CA GLY A 134 18.28 10.70 -2.77
C GLY A 134 17.03 11.19 -2.05
N VAL A 135 16.31 10.26 -1.41
CA VAL A 135 15.20 10.59 -0.50
C VAL A 135 15.72 10.78 0.93
N THR A 136 15.05 11.64 1.69
CA THR A 136 15.37 11.90 3.10
C THR A 136 14.11 11.94 3.95
N ASN A 137 14.28 11.74 5.25
CA ASN A 137 13.20 11.85 6.23
C ASN A 137 12.77 13.31 6.39
N LEU A 138 11.54 13.51 6.84
CA LEU A 138 11.03 14.84 7.17
C LEU A 138 11.74 15.40 8.41
N ILE A 139 11.77 16.73 8.50
CA ILE A 139 12.18 17.47 9.69
C ILE A 139 11.30 17.01 10.87
N GLU A 140 11.95 16.60 11.95
CA GLU A 140 11.28 16.16 13.17
C GLU A 140 10.30 17.22 13.68
N GLY A 141 9.13 16.79 14.13
CA GLY A 141 8.05 17.69 14.57
C GLY A 141 7.21 18.27 13.44
N THR A 142 7.53 17.99 12.16
CA THR A 142 6.65 18.32 11.03
C THR A 142 5.78 17.14 10.62
N THR A 143 4.62 17.42 10.03
CA THR A 143 3.77 16.41 9.39
C THR A 143 3.23 16.96 8.08
N ILE A 144 3.60 16.30 6.98
CA ILE A 144 3.11 16.60 5.65
C ILE A 144 2.05 15.55 5.27
N THR A 145 0.90 16.02 4.80
CA THR A 145 -0.22 15.16 4.43
C THR A 145 -0.69 15.42 3.01
N ALA A 146 -1.29 14.43 2.38
CA ALA A 146 -1.94 14.54 1.08
C ALA A 146 -3.23 13.71 1.10
N ARG A 147 -4.36 14.34 0.78
CA ARG A 147 -5.62 13.66 0.51
C ARG A 147 -5.89 13.76 -0.98
N PHE A 148 -5.92 12.63 -1.67
CA PHE A 148 -6.32 12.52 -3.06
C PHE A 148 -7.81 12.21 -3.10
N GLU A 149 -8.59 13.04 -3.78
CA GLU A 149 -10.03 12.87 -3.90
C GLU A 149 -10.51 13.46 -5.21
N GLU A 150 -11.07 12.62 -6.08
CA GLU A 150 -11.75 13.05 -7.32
C GLU A 150 -10.91 14.01 -8.19
N GLY A 151 -9.62 13.72 -8.37
CA GLY A 151 -8.71 14.55 -9.17
C GLY A 151 -8.16 15.79 -8.44
N ALA A 152 -8.44 15.96 -7.15
CA ALA A 152 -7.89 17.02 -6.32
C ALA A 152 -6.97 16.47 -5.22
N ILE A 153 -5.88 17.20 -4.93
CA ILE A 153 -5.03 16.96 -3.77
C ILE A 153 -5.23 18.10 -2.78
N ALA A 154 -5.46 17.77 -1.51
CA ALA A 154 -5.47 18.75 -0.44
C ALA A 154 -4.67 18.25 0.77
N GLY A 155 -3.97 19.14 1.47
CA GLY A 155 -3.17 18.70 2.61
C GLY A 155 -2.46 19.80 3.37
N SER A 156 -1.55 19.37 4.24
CA SER A 156 -0.59 20.22 4.96
C SER A 156 0.80 20.02 4.38
N GLY A 157 1.50 21.11 4.04
CA GLY A 157 2.92 21.13 3.68
C GLY A 157 3.86 21.20 4.89
N GLY A 158 3.32 21.05 6.10
CA GLY A 158 4.05 21.15 7.36
C GLY A 158 3.79 22.48 8.07
N CYS A 159 3.81 23.60 7.35
CA CYS A 159 3.45 24.93 7.87
C CYS A 159 2.09 25.40 7.34
N ASN A 160 1.94 25.36 6.02
CA ASN A 160 0.79 25.85 5.27
C ASN A 160 -0.10 24.71 4.79
N ARG A 161 -1.37 25.05 4.55
CA ARG A 161 -2.26 24.17 3.79
C ARG A 161 -2.02 24.40 2.31
N TYR A 162 -2.16 23.36 1.51
CA TYR A 162 -2.06 23.46 0.06
C TYR A 162 -3.21 22.74 -0.64
N ARG A 163 -3.39 23.09 -1.91
CA ARG A 163 -4.23 22.37 -2.86
C ARG A 163 -3.51 22.21 -4.19
N ALA A 164 -3.75 21.10 -4.87
CA ALA A 164 -3.34 20.84 -6.25
C ALA A 164 -4.43 20.01 -6.94
N SER A 165 -4.27 19.76 -8.23
CA SER A 165 -5.07 18.79 -8.99
C SER A 165 -4.16 17.70 -9.54
N TYR A 166 -4.72 16.53 -9.84
CA TYR A 166 -4.01 15.46 -10.50
C TYR A 166 -4.86 14.77 -11.55
N GLU A 167 -4.17 14.20 -12.52
CA GLU A 167 -4.75 13.32 -13.55
C GLU A 167 -3.93 12.03 -13.60
N ILE A 168 -4.60 10.89 -13.72
CA ILE A 168 -3.95 9.57 -13.79
C ILE A 168 -4.41 8.83 -15.04
N GLU A 169 -3.43 8.31 -15.77
CA GLU A 169 -3.61 7.41 -16.90
C GLU A 169 -2.68 6.19 -16.74
N GLY A 170 -3.23 5.07 -16.29
CA GLY A 170 -2.43 3.88 -15.97
C GLY A 170 -1.55 4.11 -14.75
N ASP A 171 -0.23 3.99 -14.92
CA ASP A 171 0.77 4.30 -13.90
C ASP A 171 1.29 5.75 -13.98
N ARG A 172 0.88 6.50 -15.01
CA ARG A 172 1.28 7.89 -15.18
C ARG A 172 0.41 8.81 -14.34
N ILE A 173 1.05 9.75 -13.66
CA ILE A 173 0.38 10.80 -12.90
C ILE A 173 0.95 12.14 -13.33
N HIS A 174 0.07 13.13 -13.51
CA HIS A 174 0.46 14.52 -13.64
C HIS A 174 -0.18 15.29 -12.49
N ILE A 175 0.62 16.06 -11.75
CA ILE A 175 0.15 16.87 -10.63
C ILE A 175 0.39 18.33 -10.98
N SER A 176 -0.65 19.16 -10.86
CA SER A 176 -0.49 20.60 -11.08
C SER A 176 0.32 21.26 -9.95
N PRO A 177 0.95 22.41 -10.20
CA PRO A 177 1.69 23.13 -9.17
C PRO A 177 0.81 23.38 -7.93
N GLY A 178 1.34 23.04 -6.76
CA GLY A 178 0.61 23.20 -5.50
C GLY A 178 0.44 24.67 -5.13
N MET A 179 -0.79 25.07 -4.79
CA MET A 179 -1.10 26.39 -4.27
C MET A 179 -1.26 26.33 -2.75
N GLY A 180 -0.30 26.93 -2.04
CA GLY A 180 -0.29 27.03 -0.58
C GLY A 180 -0.94 28.31 -0.03
N THR A 181 -1.40 28.26 1.22
CA THR A 181 -1.60 29.48 2.02
C THR A 181 -0.26 30.14 2.34
N ARG A 182 -0.25 31.40 2.80
CA ARG A 182 0.98 32.13 3.12
C ARG A 182 1.06 32.47 4.60
N LYS A 183 1.43 31.49 5.42
CA LYS A 183 1.93 31.66 6.79
C LYS A 183 3.45 31.50 6.79
N ALA A 184 4.12 32.25 7.64
CA ALA A 184 5.53 32.08 7.90
C ALA A 184 5.71 31.32 9.21
N CYS A 185 6.27 30.12 9.14
CA CYS A 185 6.67 29.34 10.31
C CYS A 185 8.19 29.42 10.47
N THR A 186 8.66 29.63 11.69
CA THR A 186 10.10 29.67 12.02
C THR A 186 10.58 28.40 12.73
N GLU A 187 9.65 27.61 13.26
CA GLU A 187 9.93 26.38 13.99
C GLU A 187 9.09 25.22 13.44
N PRO A 188 9.68 24.01 13.29
CA PRO A 188 11.11 23.72 13.44
C PRO A 188 11.96 24.38 12.34
N PRO A 189 13.28 24.58 12.55
CA PRO A 189 14.16 25.20 11.56
C PRO A 189 14.08 24.48 10.20
N GLY A 190 13.95 25.25 9.11
CA GLY A 190 13.85 24.71 7.76
C GLY A 190 12.45 24.25 7.33
N VAL A 191 11.41 24.41 8.16
CA VAL A 191 10.04 23.98 7.82
C VAL A 191 9.51 24.61 6.52
N MET A 192 9.84 25.88 6.27
CA MET A 192 9.44 26.58 5.04
C MET A 192 10.18 26.05 3.81
N ASP A 193 11.47 25.71 3.94
CA ASP A 193 12.26 25.16 2.85
C ASP A 193 11.78 23.74 2.49
N GLN A 194 11.48 22.92 3.50
CA GLN A 194 10.89 21.60 3.31
C GLN A 194 9.53 21.69 2.59
N GLU A 195 8.68 22.63 2.99
CA GLU A 195 7.39 22.85 2.34
C GLU A 195 7.56 23.24 0.86
N GLY A 196 8.45 24.19 0.57
CA GLY A 196 8.75 24.60 -0.81
C GLY A 196 9.30 23.45 -1.65
N GLN A 197 10.22 22.67 -1.08
CA GLN A 197 10.76 21.48 -1.72
C GLN A 197 9.66 20.46 -2.02
N PHE A 198 8.83 20.12 -1.04
CA PHE A 198 7.70 19.21 -1.20
C PHE A 198 6.77 19.63 -2.35
N LEU A 199 6.36 20.90 -2.38
CA LEU A 199 5.47 21.41 -3.42
C LEU A 199 6.13 21.40 -4.80
N SER A 200 7.43 21.73 -4.89
CA SER A 200 8.16 21.70 -6.17
C SER A 200 8.28 20.30 -6.77
N LEU A 201 8.20 19.25 -5.95
CA LEU A 201 8.28 17.86 -6.43
C LEU A 201 7.02 17.44 -7.20
N PHE A 202 5.88 18.12 -7.02
CA PHE A 202 4.67 17.83 -7.79
C PHE A 202 4.87 18.09 -9.28
N GLU A 203 5.60 19.12 -9.65
CA GLU A 203 5.89 19.47 -11.06
C GLU A 203 6.74 18.41 -11.78
N ARG A 204 7.44 17.57 -11.01
CA ARG A 204 8.29 16.48 -11.52
C ARG A 204 7.59 15.12 -11.48
N ALA A 205 6.44 15.02 -10.83
CA ALA A 205 5.71 13.78 -10.71
C ALA A 205 5.28 13.28 -12.09
N ALA A 206 5.68 12.06 -12.42
CA ALA A 206 5.37 11.44 -13.70
C ALA A 206 4.73 10.06 -13.54
N ARG A 207 5.09 9.33 -12.48
CA ARG A 207 4.56 7.98 -12.20
C ARG A 207 4.11 7.84 -10.77
N CYS A 208 3.04 7.08 -10.55
CA CYS A 208 2.58 6.68 -9.23
C CYS A 208 2.46 5.17 -9.12
N GLU A 209 2.81 4.63 -7.96
CA GLU A 209 2.61 3.21 -7.64
C GLU A 209 2.09 3.09 -6.21
N VAL A 210 0.94 2.44 -6.05
CA VAL A 210 0.45 2.02 -4.74
C VAL A 210 0.90 0.58 -4.52
N THR A 211 1.64 0.33 -3.43
CA THR A 211 2.13 -1.00 -3.04
C THR A 211 1.42 -1.46 -1.76
N ASP A 212 0.96 -2.72 -1.75
CA ASP A 212 0.21 -3.33 -0.64
C ASP A 212 -1.04 -2.53 -0.19
N GLY A 213 -1.45 -1.53 -0.98
CA GLY A 213 -2.52 -0.59 -0.64
C GLY A 213 -2.20 0.40 0.49
N THR A 214 -0.98 0.39 1.03
CA THR A 214 -0.58 1.18 2.20
C THR A 214 0.57 2.12 1.92
N THR A 215 1.34 1.91 0.84
CA THR A 215 2.46 2.78 0.45
C THR A 215 2.17 3.39 -0.91
N LEU A 216 2.34 4.69 -1.06
CA LEU A 216 2.24 5.40 -2.34
C LEU A 216 3.60 6.01 -2.66
N ASP A 217 4.23 5.51 -3.73
CA ASP A 217 5.42 6.11 -4.31
C ASP A 217 5.03 6.99 -5.49
N ILE A 218 5.56 8.22 -5.51
CA ILE A 218 5.54 9.12 -6.67
C ILE A 218 6.96 9.25 -7.19
N ARG A 219 7.15 9.05 -8.50
CA ARG A 219 8.46 9.03 -9.17
C ARG A 219 8.49 10.01 -10.36
N ASP A 220 9.69 10.43 -10.75
CA ASP A 220 9.89 11.19 -11.99
C ASP A 220 9.97 10.27 -13.22
N GLU A 221 10.15 10.87 -14.40
CA GLU A 221 10.22 10.15 -15.69
C GLU A 221 11.39 9.16 -15.75
N GLU A 222 12.48 9.43 -15.02
CA GLU A 222 13.66 8.57 -14.94
C GLU A 222 13.49 7.42 -13.92
N GLY A 223 12.38 7.42 -13.18
CA GLY A 223 12.05 6.41 -12.18
C GLY A 223 12.65 6.68 -10.80
N ALA A 224 13.23 7.86 -10.55
CA ALA A 224 13.71 8.21 -9.23
C ALA A 224 12.54 8.54 -8.30
N THR A 225 12.56 8.01 -7.08
CA THR A 225 11.54 8.32 -6.08
C THR A 225 11.59 9.81 -5.70
N LEU A 226 10.46 10.48 -5.85
CA LEU A 226 10.25 11.87 -5.45
C LEU A 226 9.63 11.96 -4.07
N LEU A 227 8.55 11.21 -3.85
CA LEU A 227 7.76 11.23 -2.63
C LEU A 227 7.36 9.80 -2.29
N GLN A 228 7.51 9.44 -1.01
CA GLN A 228 6.95 8.20 -0.48
C GLN A 228 6.00 8.54 0.65
N PHE A 229 4.75 8.14 0.49
CA PHE A 229 3.72 8.28 1.49
C PHE A 229 3.33 6.92 2.08
N VAL A 230 2.83 6.96 3.31
CA VAL A 230 2.07 5.85 3.88
C VAL A 230 0.62 6.27 4.07
N ARG A 231 -0.30 5.34 3.83
CA ARG A 231 -1.73 5.59 4.01
C ARG A 231 -1.98 5.92 5.46
N ARG A 232 -2.78 6.97 5.70
CA ARG A 232 -3.16 7.38 7.05
C ARG A 232 -4.23 6.42 7.53
N GLU A 233 -3.92 5.62 8.55
CA GLU A 233 -4.93 4.84 9.24
C GLU A 233 -5.91 5.79 9.94
N SER A 234 -7.20 5.49 9.83
CA SER A 234 -8.29 6.22 10.51
C SER A 234 -8.44 5.75 11.94
#